data_AF-A0A8J2P8D5-F1
#
_entry.id   AF-A0A8J2P8D5-F1
#
_cell.length_a   1.000
_cell.length_b   1.000
_cell.length_c   1.000
_cell.angle_alpha   90.00
_cell.angle_beta   90.00
_cell.angle_gamma   90.00
#
_symmetry.space_group_name_H-M   'P 1'
#
loop_
_entity.id
_entity.type
_entity.pdbx_description
1 polymer ?
#
loop_
_entity_poly.entity_id
_entity_poly.type
_entity_poly.pdbx_seq_one_letter_code
_entity_poly.pdbx_strand_id
1 'polypeptide(L)' 'MRWVPHPRNTEIFKRLEKKGFDKAYVILGQFLVLKKNEELFMEWLKDTAGVTTHHARQCFQCMNDWCSAFL' A
#
# COMPACT_ATOMS: atom_id res chain seq x y z
N MET A 1 6.64 -17.30 -6.99
CA MET A 1 5.93 -16.19 -7.65
C MET A 1 6.39 -14.89 -7.01
N ARG A 2 7.35 -14.18 -7.62
CA ARG A 2 7.76 -12.84 -7.18
C ARG A 2 6.85 -11.85 -7.87
N TRP A 3 6.13 -11.06 -7.08
CA TRP A 3 5.47 -9.87 -7.56
C TRP A 3 6.55 -8.97 -8.20
N VAL A 4 6.41 -8.59 -9.46
CA VAL A 4 7.31 -7.64 -10.13
C VAL A 4 6.59 -6.31 -10.15
N PRO A 5 6.87 -5.39 -9.22
CA PRO A 5 6.25 -4.07 -9.23
C PRO A 5 6.66 -3.35 -10.52
N HIS A 6 5.71 -2.70 -11.17
CA HIS A 6 6.01 -1.75 -12.24
C HIS A 6 7.02 -0.71 -11.72
N PRO A 7 8.06 -0.32 -12.50
CA PRO A 7 9.18 0.52 -12.05
C PRO A 7 8.83 1.90 -11.45
N ARG A 8 7.56 2.32 -11.46
CA ARG A 8 7.10 3.61 -10.93
C ARG A 8 6.77 3.61 -9.43
N ASN A 9 6.61 2.45 -8.76
CA ASN A 9 6.11 2.38 -7.37
C ASN A 9 7.04 1.64 -6.37
N THR A 10 8.30 1.33 -6.72
CA THR A 10 9.18 0.50 -5.87
C THR A 10 9.71 1.19 -4.60
N GLU A 11 9.77 2.52 -4.58
CA GLU A 11 10.30 3.32 -3.46
C GLU A 11 9.47 3.15 -2.17
N ILE A 12 8.15 3.15 -2.27
CA ILE A 12 7.23 3.05 -1.12
C ILE A 12 7.23 1.64 -0.52
N PHE A 13 7.24 0.59 -1.33
CA PHE A 13 7.32 -0.79 -0.83
C PHE A 13 8.63 -1.05 -0.08
N LYS A 14 9.76 -0.51 -0.55
CA LYS A 14 11.04 -0.59 0.17
C LYS A 14 11.00 0.16 1.52
N ARG A 15 10.27 1.27 1.62
CA ARG A 15 10.10 2.01 2.89
C ARG A 15 9.20 1.24 3.85
N LEU A 16 8.16 0.59 3.34
CA LEU A 16 7.24 -0.25 4.11
C LEU A 16 7.92 -1.54 4.60
N GLU A 17 8.72 -2.20 3.75
CA GLU A 17 9.58 -3.33 4.16
C GLU A 17 10.51 -2.93 5.32
N LYS A 18 11.18 -1.78 5.21
CA LYS A 18 12.05 -1.26 6.29
C LYS A 18 11.31 -0.95 7.60
N LYS A 19 10.01 -0.70 7.54
CA LYS A 19 9.14 -0.42 8.70
C LYS A 19 8.51 -1.68 9.30
N GLY A 20 8.83 -2.87 8.78
CA GLY A 20 8.30 -4.15 9.29
C GLY A 20 7.03 -4.62 8.57
N PHE A 21 6.58 -3.92 7.53
CA PHE A 21 5.58 -4.43 6.60
C PHE A 21 6.28 -5.25 5.52
N ASP A 22 6.87 -6.37 5.93
CA ASP A 22 7.62 -7.30 5.08
C ASP A 22 6.73 -8.02 4.05
N LYS A 23 5.41 -7.98 4.26
CA LYS A 23 4.44 -8.76 3.50
C LYS A 23 3.28 -7.89 3.01
N ALA A 24 3.25 -7.69 1.69
CA ALA A 24 2.21 -6.93 0.98
C ALA A 24 0.78 -7.43 1.28
N TYR A 25 0.61 -8.71 1.64
CA TYR A 25 -0.70 -9.25 1.98
C TYR A 25 -1.29 -8.65 3.26
N VAL A 26 -0.47 -8.16 4.20
CA VAL A 26 -0.97 -7.53 5.44
C VAL A 26 -1.63 -6.19 5.10
N ILE A 27 -0.97 -5.39 4.27
CA ILE A 27 -1.49 -4.12 3.77
C ILE A 27 -2.73 -4.37 2.89
N LEU A 28 -2.71 -5.42 2.07
CA LEU A 28 -3.86 -5.80 1.23
C LEU A 28 -5.05 -6.19 2.10
N GLY A 29 -4.83 -6.99 3.16
CA GLY A 29 -5.86 -7.35 4.12
C GLY A 29 -6.50 -6.11 4.75
N GLN A 30 -5.68 -5.17 5.21
CA GLN A 30 -6.17 -3.91 5.77
C GLN A 30 -6.95 -3.08 4.74
N PHE A 31 -6.45 -3.00 3.51
CA PHE A 31 -7.11 -2.30 2.41
C PHE A 31 -8.51 -2.86 2.11
N LEU A 32 -8.66 -4.19 2.16
CA LEU A 32 -9.93 -4.88 1.97
C LEU A 32 -10.88 -4.68 3.17
N VAL A 33 -10.37 -4.72 4.40
CA VAL A 33 -11.14 -4.42 5.63
C VAL A 33 -11.72 -3.02 5.59
N LEU A 34 -10.93 -2.04 5.12
CA LEU A 34 -11.35 -0.65 4.94
C LEU A 34 -12.21 -0.44 3.68
N LYS A 35 -12.65 -1.51 3.01
CA LYS A 35 -13.50 -1.47 1.81
C LYS A 35 -12.95 -0.56 0.70
N LYS A 36 -11.62 -0.50 0.56
CA LYS A 36 -10.93 0.37 -0.41
C LYS A 36 -11.20 1.87 -0.21
N ASN A 37 -11.56 2.29 1.01
CA ASN A 37 -11.74 3.71 1.32
C ASN A 37 -10.37 4.42 1.35
N GLU A 38 -10.20 5.42 0.47
CA GLU A 38 -8.93 6.15 0.30
C GLU A 38 -8.51 6.91 1.56
N GLU A 39 -9.41 7.69 2.15
CA GLU A 39 -9.08 8.50 3.33
C GLU A 39 -8.69 7.65 4.52
N LEU A 40 -9.51 6.65 4.86
CA LEU A 40 -9.26 5.76 6.01
C LEU A 40 -7.97 4.97 5.83
N PHE A 41 -7.68 4.50 4.61
CA PHE A 41 -6.44 3.77 4.33
C PHE A 41 -5.22 4.68 4.41
N MET A 42 -5.33 5.91 3.90
CA MET A 42 -4.23 6.88 3.99
C MET A 42 -3.97 7.32 5.43
N GLU A 43 -5.00 7.58 6.24
CA GLU A 43 -4.86 7.86 7.67
C GLU A 43 -4.19 6.70 8.39
N TRP A 44 -4.68 5.48 8.18
CA TRP A 44 -4.07 4.30 8.78
C TRP A 44 -2.59 4.14 8.40
N LEU A 45 -2.22 4.40 7.14
CA LEU A 45 -0.83 4.35 6.69
C LEU A 45 0.02 5.45 7.35
N LYS A 46 -0.52 6.66 7.49
CA LYS A 46 0.14 7.76 8.20
C LYS A 46 0.38 7.40 9.66
N ASP A 47 -0.62 6.85 10.34
CA ASP A 47 -0.54 6.51 11.76
C ASP A 47 0.39 5.32 12.01
N THR A 48 0.29 4.27 11.18
CA THR A 48 1.02 3.02 11.40
C THR A 48 2.44 3.08 10.86
N ALA A 49 2.65 3.69 9.69
CA ALA A 49 3.94 3.74 9.02
C ALA A 49 4.61 5.13 9.07
N GLY A 50 3.95 6.17 9.58
CA GLY A 50 4.49 7.53 9.61
C GLY A 50 4.80 8.08 8.21
N VAL A 51 4.05 7.63 7.20
CA VAL A 51 4.29 8.06 5.82
C VAL A 51 3.61 9.41 5.55
N THR A 52 4.16 10.18 4.60
CA THR A 52 3.55 11.45 4.17
C THR A 52 2.31 11.19 3.32
N THR A 53 1.41 12.19 3.21
CA THR A 53 0.20 12.11 2.39
C THR A 53 0.48 11.69 0.94
N HIS A 54 1.58 12.18 0.36
CA HIS A 54 1.99 11.79 -1.00
C HIS A 54 2.27 10.30 -1.11
N HIS A 55 3.06 9.73 -0.19
CA HIS A 55 3.39 8.30 -0.19
C HIS A 55 2.17 7.42 0.13
N ALA A 56 1.31 7.86 1.05
CA ALA A 56 0.07 7.17 1.37
C ALA A 56 -0.85 7.06 0.14
N ARG A 57 -1.00 8.17 -0.59
CA ARG A 57 -1.79 8.23 -1.83
C ARG A 57 -1.20 7.34 -2.92
N GLN A 58 0.11 7.39 -3.14
CA GLN A 58 0.76 6.51 -4.11
C GLN A 58 0.59 5.02 -3.76
N CYS A 59 0.64 4.67 -2.47
CA CYS A 59 0.40 3.31 -2.01
C CYS A 59 -1.06 2.87 -2.28
N PHE A 60 -2.02 3.74 -1.97
CA PHE A 60 -3.44 3.53 -2.28
C PHE A 60 -3.66 3.30 -3.77
N GLN A 61 -3.14 4.18 -4.63
CA GLN A 61 -3.25 4.07 -6.09
C GLN A 61 -2.71 2.71 -6.57
N CYS A 62 -1.51 2.34 -6.11
CA CYS A 62 -0.90 1.07 -6.48
C CYS A 62 -1.73 -0.16 -6.04
N MET A 63 -2.28 -0.12 -4.83
CA MET A 63 -3.17 -1.17 -4.32
C MET A 63 -4.46 -1.25 -5.13
N ASN A 64 -5.04 -0.11 -5.47
CA ASN A 64 -6.28 -0.04 -6.23
C ASN A 64 -6.10 -0.53 -7.67
N ASP A 65 -4.99 -0.16 -8.32
CA ASP A 65 -4.62 -0.65 -9.64
C ASP A 65 -4.38 -2.17 -9.61
N TRP A 66 -3.67 -2.66 -8.58
CA TRP A 66 -3.45 -4.10 -8.42
C TRP A 66 -4.77 -4.85 -8.18
N CYS A 67 -5.64 -4.35 -7.31
CA CYS A 67 -6.96 -4.94 -7.11
C CYS A 67 -7.77 -4.93 -8.42
N SER A 68 -7.72 -3.86 -9.21
CA SER A 68 -8.46 -3.79 -10.47
C SER A 68 -7.93 -4.75 -11.55
N ALA A 69 -6.65 -5.12 -11.49
CA ALA A 69 -6.00 -6.02 -12.45
C ALA A 69 -6.06 -7.51 -12.06
N PHE A 70 -6.18 -7.82 -10.76
CA PHE A 70 -6.04 -9.19 -10.24
C PHE A 70 -7.20 -9.66 -9.34
N LEU A 71 -8.14 -8.79 -8.96
CA LEU A 71 -9.28 -9.08 -8.10
C LEU A 71 -10.60 -8.74 -8.81
#